data_AF-A0A552UXE8-F1
#
_entry.id   AF-A0A552UXE8-F1
#
_cell.length_a   1.000
_cell.length_b   1.000
_cell.length_c   1.000
_cell.angle_alpha   90.00
_cell.angle_beta   90.00
_cell.angle_gamma   90.00
#
_symmetry.space_group_name_H-M   'P 1'
#
loop_
_entity.id
_entity.type
_entity.pdbx_description
1 polymer ?
#
loop_
_entity_poly.entity_id
_entity_poly.type
_entity_poly.pdbx_seq_one_letter_code
_entity_poly.pdbx_strand_id
1 'polypeptide(L)'
;MEIKDDRFYSEEEVLSEYTAEVLSEFVRYFNDEDLDSNDKTNPFVLIYSALIKEKSRLYGNTVNTMEDLKIIENNFKFSVGILRDVKKVA
;
A
#
# COMPACT_ATOMS: atom_id res chain seq x y z
N MET A 1 -22.32 -13.85 -7.77
CA MET A 1 -21.80 -12.47 -7.70
C MET A 1 -21.95 -12.07 -6.26
N GLU A 2 -20.85 -12.04 -5.49
CA GLU A 2 -20.91 -11.50 -4.13
C GLU A 2 -21.31 -10.03 -4.27
N ILE A 3 -22.43 -9.66 -3.64
CA ILE A 3 -22.95 -8.30 -3.69
C ILE A 3 -22.07 -7.48 -2.75
N LYS A 4 -21.49 -6.38 -3.24
CA LYS A 4 -20.85 -5.38 -2.37
C LYS A 4 -21.89 -4.93 -1.34
N ASP A 5 -21.71 -5.35 -0.10
CA ASP A 5 -22.57 -5.04 1.04
C ASP A 5 -21.95 -3.89 1.87
N ASP A 6 -22.69 -3.39 2.86
CA ASP A 6 -22.21 -2.27 3.70
C ASP A 6 -20.88 -2.59 4.38
N ARG A 7 -20.63 -3.87 4.70
CA ARG A 7 -19.37 -4.34 5.27
C ARG A 7 -18.24 -4.24 4.26
N PHE A 8 -18.45 -4.64 2.99
CA PHE A 8 -17.44 -4.46 1.95
C PHE A 8 -17.01 -3.00 1.83
N TYR A 9 -17.97 -2.06 1.77
CA TYR A 9 -17.65 -0.64 1.64
C TYR A 9 -16.96 -0.08 2.89
N SER A 10 -17.37 -0.52 4.08
CA SER A 10 -16.70 -0.15 5.33
C SER A 10 -15.24 -0.62 5.36
N GLU A 11 -14.97 -1.84 4.90
CA GLU A 11 -13.61 -2.39 4.85
C GLU A 11 -12.77 -1.73 3.75
N GLU A 12 -13.37 -1.38 2.61
CA GLU A 12 -12.73 -0.59 1.54
C GLU A 12 -12.31 0.80 2.04
N GLU A 13 -13.15 1.47 2.83
CA GLU A 13 -12.85 2.77 3.43
C GLU A 13 -11.68 2.68 4.42
N VAL A 14 -11.74 1.74 5.37
CA VAL A 14 -10.65 1.49 6.33
C VAL A 14 -9.34 1.18 5.62
N LEU A 15 -9.40 0.31 4.60
CA LEU A 15 -8.23 -0.02 3.80
C LEU A 15 -7.67 1.19 3.06
N SER A 16 -8.53 2.06 2.53
CA SER A 16 -8.13 3.31 1.86
C SER A 16 -7.31 4.21 2.78
N GLU A 17 -7.74 4.40 4.03
CA GLU A 17 -6.99 5.16 5.03
C GLU A 17 -5.64 4.52 5.35
N TYR A 18 -5.63 3.21 5.60
CA TYR A 18 -4.41 2.45 5.88
C TYR A 18 -3.39 2.55 4.73
N THR A 19 -3.84 2.41 3.46
CA THR A 19 -2.92 2.54 2.31
C THR A 19 -2.29 3.94 2.23
N ALA A 20 -3.03 5.00 2.58
CA ALA A 20 -2.50 6.36 2.61
C ALA A 20 -1.44 6.55 3.70
N GLU A 21 -1.66 5.97 4.88
CA GLU A 21 -0.69 5.98 5.99
C GLU A 21 0.62 5.29 5.58
N VAL A 22 0.53 4.07 5.05
CA VAL A 22 1.71 3.30 4.61
C VAL A 22 2.49 4.04 3.53
N LEU A 23 1.83 4.57 2.50
CA LEU A 23 2.52 5.34 1.46
C LEU A 23 3.23 6.57 2.03
N SER A 24 2.65 7.20 3.05
CA SER A 24 3.29 8.33 3.74
C SER A 24 4.52 7.89 4.54
N GLU A 25 4.57 6.66 5.07
CA GLU A 25 5.78 6.11 5.70
C GLU A 25 6.92 5.93 4.70
N PHE A 26 6.63 5.46 3.48
CA PHE A 26 7.62 5.36 2.41
C PHE A 26 8.14 6.73 1.98
N VAL A 27 7.26 7.71 1.81
CA VAL A 27 7.67 9.08 1.46
C VAL A 27 8.55 9.69 2.55
N ARG A 28 8.20 9.51 3.83
CA ARG A 28 9.05 9.95 4.95
C ARG A 28 10.43 9.29 4.88
N TYR A 29 10.48 7.97 4.66
CA TYR A 29 11.75 7.27 4.49
C TYR A 29 12.58 7.81 3.33
N PHE A 30 11.98 8.06 2.18
CA PHE A 30 12.71 8.62 1.04
C PHE A 30 13.29 10.00 1.36
N ASN A 31 12.56 10.83 2.08
CA ASN A 31 13.05 12.15 2.50
C ASN A 31 14.16 12.04 3.56
N ASP A 32 14.00 11.13 4.53
CA ASP A 32 14.97 10.95 5.63
C ASP A 32 16.33 10.45 5.10
N GLU A 33 16.30 9.58 4.07
CA GLU A 33 17.48 8.95 3.49
C GLU A 33 17.96 9.62 2.17
N ASP A 34 17.38 10.77 1.80
CA ASP A 34 17.69 11.50 0.55
C ASP A 34 17.60 10.61 -0.72
N LEU A 35 16.59 9.74 -0.77
CA LEU A 35 16.35 8.83 -1.89
C LEU A 35 15.53 9.51 -2.98
N ASP A 36 16.03 9.46 -4.22
CA ASP A 36 15.27 9.89 -5.38
C ASP A 36 14.10 8.91 -5.64
N SER A 37 12.87 9.40 -5.49
CA SER A 37 11.64 8.67 -5.81
C SER A 37 11.52 8.20 -7.27
N ASN A 38 12.43 8.62 -8.16
CA ASN A 38 12.54 8.15 -9.54
C ASN A 38 13.66 7.13 -9.77
N ASP A 39 14.50 6.86 -8.76
CA ASP A 39 15.57 5.88 -8.86
C ASP A 39 14.99 4.45 -8.87
N LYS A 40 14.77 3.94 -10.09
CA LYS A 40 14.27 2.58 -10.32
C LYS A 40 15.28 1.49 -9.96
N THR A 41 16.52 1.83 -9.60
CA THR A 41 17.48 0.87 -9.08
C THR A 41 17.28 0.62 -7.57
N ASN A 42 16.65 1.56 -6.86
CA ASN A 42 16.31 1.41 -5.45
C ASN A 42 15.08 0.50 -5.26
N PRO A 43 15.21 -0.62 -4.52
CA PRO A 43 14.10 -1.55 -4.30
C PRO A 43 12.87 -0.91 -3.62
N PHE A 44 13.07 0.05 -2.71
CA PHE A 44 11.96 0.68 -2.02
C PHE A 44 11.16 1.61 -2.93
N VAL A 45 11.82 2.25 -3.91
CA VAL A 45 11.14 3.05 -4.96
C VAL A 45 10.28 2.14 -5.85
N LEU A 46 10.76 0.94 -6.16
CA LEU A 46 9.98 -0.07 -6.89
C LEU A 46 8.78 -0.57 -6.08
N ILE A 47 8.96 -0.86 -4.79
CA ILE A 47 7.87 -1.27 -3.88
C ILE A 47 6.83 -0.15 -3.78
N TYR A 48 7.26 1.09 -3.53
CA TYR A 48 6.37 2.25 -3.47
C TYR A 48 5.56 2.42 -4.76
N SER A 49 6.21 2.31 -5.91
CA SER A 49 5.54 2.37 -7.22
C SER A 49 4.50 1.27 -7.40
N ALA A 50 4.75 0.06 -6.89
CA ALA A 50 3.77 -1.03 -6.91
C ALA A 50 2.58 -0.75 -5.98
N LEU A 51 2.83 -0.22 -4.77
CA LEU A 51 1.77 0.15 -3.82
C LEU A 51 0.87 1.27 -4.35
N ILE A 52 1.42 2.25 -5.08
CA ILE A 52 0.61 3.29 -5.74
C ILE A 52 -0.38 2.69 -6.76
N LYS A 53 0.05 1.66 -7.49
CA LYS A 53 -0.84 0.94 -8.42
C LYS A 53 -1.93 0.17 -7.67
N GLU A 54 -1.58 -0.50 -6.57
CA GLU A 54 -2.55 -1.20 -5.72
C GLU A 54 -3.58 -0.24 -5.11
N LYS A 55 -3.13 0.93 -4.60
CA LYS A 55 -4.05 1.98 -4.13
C LYS A 55 -4.97 2.47 -5.25
N SER A 56 -4.45 2.63 -6.46
CA SER A 56 -5.27 3.03 -7.61
C SER A 56 -6.33 1.97 -7.98
N ARG A 57 -6.02 0.68 -7.77
CA ARG A 57 -6.98 -0.42 -7.97
C ARG A 57 -8.12 -0.37 -6.95
N LEU A 58 -7.84 0.02 -5.70
CA LEU A 58 -8.84 0.16 -4.63
C LEU A 58 -9.95 1.15 -5.00
N TYR A 59 -9.60 2.29 -5.61
CA TYR A 59 -10.59 3.27 -6.09
C TYR A 59 -11.16 2.96 -7.49
N GLY A 60 -10.73 1.85 -8.10
CA GLY A 60 -11.17 1.44 -9.43
C GLY A 60 -12.26 0.37 -9.39
N ASN A 61 -12.89 0.10 -10.54
CA ASN A 61 -13.90 -0.95 -10.67
C ASN A 61 -13.35 -2.40 -10.58
N THR A 62 -12.09 -2.57 -10.15
CA THR A 62 -11.39 -3.86 -10.14
C THR A 62 -11.52 -4.63 -8.83
N VAL A 63 -11.88 -3.98 -7.73
CA VAL A 63 -12.07 -4.62 -6.42
C VAL A 63 -13.56 -4.92 -6.25
N ASN A 64 -13.92 -6.20 -6.14
CA ASN A 64 -15.32 -6.63 -6.12
C ASN A 64 -15.66 -7.61 -5.00
N THR A 65 -14.66 -8.11 -4.28
CA THR A 65 -14.84 -9.12 -3.22
C THR A 65 -14.05 -8.75 -1.96
N MET A 66 -14.47 -9.30 -0.82
CA MET A 66 -13.70 -9.20 0.43
C MET A 66 -12.28 -9.78 0.29
N GLU A 67 -12.09 -10.76 -0.59
CA GLU A 67 -10.79 -11.35 -0.85
C GLU A 67 -9.86 -10.37 -1.59
N ASP A 68 -10.40 -9.59 -2.54
CA ASP A 68 -9.62 -8.53 -3.21
C ASP A 68 -9.09 -7.50 -2.20
N LEU A 69 -9.93 -7.09 -1.23
CA LEU A 69 -9.54 -6.18 -0.16
C LEU A 69 -8.41 -6.78 0.70
N LYS A 70 -8.52 -8.06 1.08
CA LYS A 70 -7.48 -8.76 1.86
C LYS A 70 -6.16 -8.87 1.11
N ILE A 71 -6.20 -9.14 -0.18
CA ILE A 71 -4.98 -9.22 -1.01
C ILE A 71 -4.26 -7.86 -1.01
N ILE A 72 -5.00 -6.77 -1.20
CA ILE A 72 -4.45 -5.41 -1.14
C ILE A 72 -3.89 -5.14 0.26
N GLU A 73 -4.66 -5.39 1.32
CA GLU A 73 -4.22 -5.19 2.70
C GLU A 73 -2.90 -5.93 2.99
N ASN A 74 -2.79 -7.20 2.59
CA ASN A 74 -1.59 -8.01 2.78
C ASN A 74 -0.38 -7.46 2.02
N ASN A 75 -0.55 -6.96 0.79
CA ASN A 75 0.53 -6.33 0.03
C ASN A 75 1.10 -5.11 0.76
N PHE A 76 0.22 -4.28 1.34
CA PHE A 76 0.61 -3.12 2.13
C PHE A 76 1.27 -3.51 3.46
N LYS A 77 0.69 -4.46 4.21
CA LYS A 77 1.27 -5.01 5.46
C LYS A 77 2.66 -5.59 5.25
N PHE A 78 2.84 -6.39 4.20
CA PHE A 78 4.13 -6.98 3.87
C PHE A 78 5.16 -5.89 3.55
N SER A 79 4.80 -4.94 2.68
CA SER A 79 5.71 -3.89 2.22
C SER A 79 6.15 -2.94 3.34
N VAL A 80 5.22 -2.51 4.20
CA VAL A 80 5.56 -1.66 5.36
C VAL A 80 6.35 -2.44 6.41
N GLY A 81 6.11 -3.74 6.54
CA GLY A 81 6.89 -4.64 7.40
C GLY A 81 8.37 -4.63 7.02
N ILE A 82 8.68 -4.84 5.74
CA ILE A 82 10.06 -4.78 5.21
C ILE A 82 10.71 -3.43 5.53
N LEU A 83 10.01 -2.33 5.23
CA LEU A 83 10.52 -0.98 5.47
C LEU A 83 10.88 -0.77 6.95
N ARG A 84 9.97 -1.16 7.86
CA ARG A 84 10.15 -1.01 9.30
C ARG A 84 11.27 -1.90 9.83
N ASP A 85 11.48 -3.08 9.26
CA ASP A 85 12.58 -3.95 9.66
C ASP A 85 13.94 -3.40 9.22
N VAL A 86 14.05 -2.82 8.02
CA VAL A 86 15.29 -2.14 7.60
C VAL A 86 15.60 -0.94 8.49
N LYS A 87 14.59 -0.12 8.83
CA LYS A 87 14.74 1.01 9.76
C LYS A 87 15.21 0.64 11.17
N LYS A 88 15.05 -0.61 11.61
CA LYS A 88 15.54 -1.08 12.92
C LYS A 88 17.01 -1.49 12.90
N VAL A 89 17.56 -1.78 11.72
CA VAL A 89 18.93 -2.30 11.53
C VAL A 89 19.87 -1.19 11.04
N ALA A 90 19.33 -0.14 10.41
CA ALA A 90 20.03 1.11 10.09
C ALA A 90 20.27 1.96 11.35
#